data_AF-A0A953MQF5-F1
#
_entry.id   AF-A0A953MQF5-F1
#
_cell.length_a   1.000
_cell.length_b   1.000
_cell.length_c   1.000
_cell.angle_alpha   90.00
_cell.angle_beta   90.00
_cell.angle_gamma   90.00
#
_symmetry.space_group_name_H-M   'P 1'
#
loop_
_entity.id
_entity.type
_entity.pdbx_description
1 polymer ?
#
loop_
_entity_poly.entity_id
_entity_poly.type
_entity_poly.pdbx_seq_one_letter_code
_entity_poly.pdbx_strand_id
1 'polypeptide(L)'
;TILLINKKKNMLDIQTINKGSDFKNNLNRNDFVNFLYTHLEPFGDEKKAIDKCIDYAFSTEAGKGGFLLAAYNNDELAGALIMNDTGMEGYIPEHILVYIAVNSKFRNQGIGKQIVDAALEIAQGDIALHVEYNNPAKRLYERLGFESKYAEMRLKRDH
;
A
#
# COMPACT_ATOMS: atom_id res chain seq x y z
N THR A 1 -14.80 34.81 19.91
CA THR A 1 -13.64 33.89 19.95
C THR A 1 -13.99 32.60 19.24
N ILE A 2 -13.74 32.50 17.94
CA ILE A 2 -13.58 31.22 17.25
C ILE A 2 -12.46 31.44 16.23
N LEU A 3 -11.26 31.04 16.62
CA LEU A 3 -10.10 30.98 15.75
C LEU A 3 -10.38 29.87 14.73
N LEU A 4 -10.78 30.22 13.51
CA LEU A 4 -10.76 29.32 12.37
C LEU A 4 -9.28 29.01 12.07
N ILE A 5 -8.72 28.07 12.82
CA ILE A 5 -7.45 27.44 12.48
C ILE A 5 -7.75 26.64 11.22
N ASN A 6 -7.48 27.26 10.06
CA ASN A 6 -7.28 26.55 8.82
C ASN A 6 -6.04 25.66 9.04
N LYS A 7 -6.24 24.46 9.60
CA LYS A 7 -5.22 23.42 9.63
C LYS A 7 -4.95 23.10 8.16
N LYS A 8 -3.91 23.69 7.57
CA LYS A 8 -3.29 23.12 6.37
C LYS A 8 -3.06 21.65 6.71
N LYS A 9 -3.83 20.77 6.08
CA LYS A 9 -3.60 19.33 6.17
C LYS A 9 -2.17 19.15 5.66
N ASN A 10 -1.24 18.71 6.52
CA ASN A 10 0.12 18.41 6.07
C ASN A 10 0.00 17.33 5.00
N MET A 11 0.19 17.75 3.75
CA MET A 11 0.11 16.88 2.59
C MET A 11 1.42 16.11 2.53
N LEU A 12 1.33 14.80 2.43
CA LEU A 12 2.52 13.97 2.28
C LEU A 12 3.17 14.26 0.93
N ASP A 13 4.50 14.20 0.89
CA ASP A 13 5.21 14.06 -0.38
C ASP A 13 5.15 12.58 -0.77
N ILE A 14 4.48 12.28 -1.88
CA ILE A 14 4.24 10.91 -2.34
C ILE A 14 5.04 10.66 -3.59
N GLN A 15 5.95 9.70 -3.49
CA GLN A 15 6.77 9.24 -4.59
C GLN A 15 6.21 7.92 -5.14
N THR A 16 5.85 7.92 -6.42
CA THR A 16 5.60 6.70 -7.18
C THR A 16 6.90 6.07 -7.65
N ILE A 17 7.04 4.77 -7.47
CA ILE A 17 8.23 3.99 -7.82
C ILE A 17 7.77 2.84 -8.72
N ASN A 18 8.09 2.90 -10.01
CA ASN A 18 7.68 1.89 -11.00
C ASN A 18 8.82 0.91 -11.34
N LYS A 19 10.06 1.25 -10.96
CA LYS A 19 11.26 0.44 -11.16
C LYS A 19 12.32 0.78 -10.13
N GLY A 20 13.34 -0.08 -10.02
CA GLY A 20 14.42 0.09 -9.04
C GLY A 20 15.19 1.42 -9.13
N SER A 21 15.31 2.03 -10.31
CA SER A 21 15.98 3.33 -10.46
C SER A 21 15.12 4.53 -10.04
N ASP A 22 13.83 4.31 -9.73
CA ASP A 22 12.92 5.39 -9.35
C ASP A 22 13.01 5.72 -7.86
N PHE A 23 13.66 4.87 -7.04
CA PHE A 23 13.92 5.16 -5.62
C PHE A 23 14.77 6.44 -5.45
N LYS A 24 14.36 7.34 -4.53
CA LYS A 24 15.02 8.64 -4.27
C LYS A 24 15.11 8.90 -2.76
N ASN A 25 15.57 10.10 -2.36
CA ASN A 25 15.62 10.53 -0.96
C ASN A 25 16.40 9.58 -0.04
N ASN A 26 17.49 9.00 -0.57
CA ASN A 26 18.32 7.98 0.09
C ASN A 26 17.57 6.69 0.48
N LEU A 27 16.31 6.54 0.09
CA LEU A 27 15.58 5.28 0.22
C LEU A 27 16.10 4.32 -0.84
N ASN A 28 16.47 3.11 -0.43
CA ASN A 28 16.68 2.01 -1.37
C ASN A 28 15.64 0.91 -1.14
N ARG A 29 15.63 -0.09 -2.04
CA ARG A 29 14.71 -1.23 -1.96
C ARG A 29 14.78 -1.97 -0.62
N ASN A 30 15.98 -2.20 -0.09
CA ASN A 30 16.14 -2.91 1.19
C ASN A 30 15.54 -2.10 2.35
N ASP A 31 15.71 -0.78 2.37
CA ASP A 31 15.10 0.09 3.37
C ASP A 31 13.56 0.08 3.27
N PHE A 32 13.01 0.08 2.05
CA PHE A 32 11.58 -0.03 1.82
C PHE A 32 11.00 -1.37 2.28
N VAL A 33 11.69 -2.48 2.00
CA VAL A 33 11.32 -3.82 2.50
C VAL A 33 11.39 -3.86 4.02
N ASN A 34 12.44 -3.31 4.62
CA ASN A 34 12.59 -3.25 6.07
C ASN A 34 11.48 -2.42 6.71
N PHE A 35 11.13 -1.28 6.11
CA PHE A 35 10.04 -0.43 6.57
C PHE A 35 8.70 -1.19 6.59
N LEU A 36 8.34 -1.85 5.47
CA LEU A 36 7.12 -2.64 5.39
C LEU A 36 7.14 -3.77 6.43
N TYR A 37 8.22 -4.54 6.50
CA TYR A 37 8.37 -5.62 7.46
C TYR A 37 8.13 -5.15 8.91
N THR A 38 8.77 -4.04 9.31
CA THR A 38 8.61 -3.48 10.67
C THR A 38 7.21 -2.94 10.94
N HIS A 39 6.54 -2.35 9.96
CA HIS A 39 5.29 -1.63 10.20
C HIS A 39 4.00 -2.38 9.81
N LEU A 40 4.13 -3.52 9.12
CA LEU A 40 3.02 -4.44 8.85
C LEU A 40 2.71 -5.36 10.04
N GLU A 41 3.62 -5.51 11.01
CA GLU A 41 3.37 -6.35 12.19
C GLU A 41 2.08 -5.94 12.94
N PRO A 42 1.29 -6.92 13.42
CA PRO A 42 1.54 -8.37 13.40
C PRO A 42 1.05 -9.10 12.13
N PHE A 43 0.57 -8.38 11.12
CA PHE A 43 -0.15 -8.92 9.96
C PHE A 43 0.71 -9.05 8.69
N GLY A 44 2.00 -8.78 8.78
CA GLY A 44 2.92 -8.75 7.64
C GLY A 44 3.48 -10.12 7.29
N ASP A 45 3.95 -10.24 6.05
CA ASP A 45 4.74 -11.37 5.58
C ASP A 45 6.24 -11.18 5.83
N GLU A 46 7.01 -12.27 5.68
CA GLU A 46 8.47 -12.20 5.75
C GLU A 46 9.04 -11.29 4.65
N LYS A 47 10.22 -10.69 4.92
CA LYS A 47 10.94 -9.83 3.96
C LYS A 47 11.07 -10.45 2.57
N LYS A 48 11.29 -11.76 2.49
CA LYS A 48 11.42 -12.49 1.21
C LYS A 48 10.13 -12.47 0.39
N ALA A 49 8.97 -12.50 1.02
CA ALA A 49 7.68 -12.40 0.34
C ALA A 49 7.39 -10.96 -0.10
N ILE A 50 7.72 -9.98 0.74
CA ILE A 50 7.65 -8.54 0.37
C ILE A 50 8.54 -8.27 -0.84
N ASP A 51 9.77 -8.77 -0.84
CA ASP A 51 10.72 -8.56 -1.93
C ASP A 51 10.22 -9.17 -3.25
N LYS A 52 9.66 -10.39 -3.22
CA LYS A 52 8.99 -10.99 -4.38
C LYS A 52 7.80 -10.16 -4.89
N CYS A 53 7.07 -9.51 -4.00
CA CYS A 53 5.98 -8.62 -4.39
C CYS A 53 6.50 -7.40 -5.15
N ILE A 54 7.66 -6.86 -4.75
CA ILE A 54 8.34 -5.77 -5.47
C ILE A 54 8.81 -6.23 -6.85
N ASP A 55 9.38 -7.44 -6.96
CA ASP A 55 9.76 -7.99 -8.27
C ASP A 55 8.57 -8.15 -9.20
N TYR A 56 7.42 -8.57 -8.66
CA TYR A 56 6.17 -8.64 -9.42
C TYR A 56 5.74 -7.25 -9.90
N ALA A 57 5.71 -6.26 -9.00
CA ALA A 57 5.33 -4.88 -9.32
C ALA A 57 6.21 -4.26 -10.42
N PHE A 58 7.51 -4.57 -10.42
CA PHE A 58 8.46 -4.07 -11.41
C PHE A 58 8.54 -4.91 -12.69
N SER A 59 7.78 -6.00 -12.78
CA SER A 59 7.80 -6.87 -13.94
C SER A 59 7.16 -6.19 -15.14
N THR A 60 7.73 -6.44 -16.32
CA THR A 60 7.16 -6.05 -17.62
C THR A 60 6.62 -7.25 -18.38
N GLU A 61 6.49 -8.41 -17.73
CA GLU A 61 5.87 -9.58 -18.34
C GLU A 61 4.37 -9.35 -18.52
N ALA A 62 3.79 -9.93 -19.57
CA ALA A 62 2.36 -9.79 -19.83
C ALA A 62 1.52 -10.26 -18.63
N GLY A 63 0.59 -9.43 -18.17
CA GLY A 63 -0.26 -9.70 -17.02
C GLY A 63 0.39 -9.52 -15.66
N LYS A 64 1.62 -8.99 -15.59
CA LYS A 64 2.29 -8.56 -14.37
C LYS A 64 2.61 -7.08 -14.43
N GLY A 65 2.91 -6.50 -13.27
CA GLY A 65 3.20 -5.10 -13.12
C GLY A 65 2.64 -4.58 -11.81
N GLY A 66 2.49 -3.26 -11.74
CA GLY A 66 2.04 -2.54 -10.57
C GLY A 66 2.95 -1.37 -10.26
N PHE A 67 2.87 -0.88 -9.02
CA PHE A 67 3.67 0.24 -8.57
C PHE A 67 3.81 0.25 -7.05
N LEU A 68 4.85 0.93 -6.58
CA LEU A 68 5.09 1.21 -5.17
C LEU A 68 4.82 2.69 -4.90
N LEU A 69 4.40 3.00 -3.67
CA LEU A 69 4.38 4.37 -3.15
C LEU A 69 5.27 4.47 -1.91
N ALA A 70 6.12 5.48 -1.87
CA ALA A 70 6.82 5.93 -0.67
C ALA A 70 6.25 7.31 -0.27
N ALA A 71 5.71 7.42 0.94
CA ALA A 71 5.09 8.64 1.43
C ALA A 71 5.91 9.25 2.56
N TYR A 72 6.28 10.52 2.40
CA TYR A 72 7.15 11.25 3.32
C TYR A 72 6.40 12.35 4.05
N ASN A 73 6.71 12.50 5.34
CA ASN A 73 6.26 13.61 6.18
C ASN A 73 7.51 14.36 6.67
N ASN A 74 7.76 15.56 6.13
CA ASN A 74 8.98 16.33 6.39
C ASN A 74 10.26 15.49 6.20
N ASP A 75 10.42 14.89 5.02
CA ASP A 75 11.55 14.03 4.63
C ASP A 75 11.69 12.69 5.40
N GLU A 76 10.88 12.43 6.44
CA GLU A 76 10.83 11.13 7.11
C GLU A 76 9.84 10.20 6.41
N LEU A 77 10.25 8.96 6.11
CA LEU A 77 9.37 7.95 5.53
C LEU A 77 8.23 7.63 6.52
N ALA A 78 7.03 8.04 6.15
CA ALA A 78 5.84 7.97 6.98
C ALA A 78 4.92 6.81 6.59
N GLY A 79 4.99 6.35 5.35
CA GLY A 79 4.27 5.16 4.90
C GLY A 79 4.76 4.61 3.57
N ALA A 80 4.34 3.38 3.30
CA ALA A 80 4.71 2.63 2.11
C ALA A 80 3.50 1.82 1.63
N LEU A 81 3.35 1.66 0.31
CA LEU A 81 2.32 0.83 -0.31
C LEU A 81 2.91 0.07 -1.50
N ILE A 82 2.42 -1.17 -1.71
CA ILE A 82 2.66 -1.94 -2.94
C ILE A 82 1.32 -2.31 -3.56
N MET A 83 1.14 -1.90 -4.81
CA MET A 83 0.06 -2.32 -5.71
C MET A 83 0.64 -3.28 -6.74
N ASN A 84 -0.02 -4.41 -6.97
CA ASN A 84 0.28 -5.29 -8.09
C ASN A 84 -0.88 -5.32 -9.07
N ASP A 85 -0.58 -5.38 -10.36
CA ASP A 85 -1.56 -5.74 -11.38
C ASP A 85 -1.93 -7.21 -11.22
N THR A 86 -3.16 -7.60 -11.57
CA THR A 86 -3.60 -9.01 -11.50
C THR A 86 -3.52 -9.72 -12.84
N GLY A 87 -3.62 -8.97 -13.94
CA GLY A 87 -3.78 -9.51 -15.29
C GLY A 87 -5.14 -10.20 -15.52
N MET A 88 -6.14 -9.91 -14.68
CA MET A 88 -7.45 -10.62 -14.67
C MET A 88 -8.64 -9.71 -15.00
N GLU A 89 -8.40 -8.64 -15.75
CA GLU A 89 -9.41 -7.67 -16.20
C GLU A 89 -10.68 -8.36 -16.70
N GLY A 90 -11.84 -7.85 -16.25
CA GLY A 90 -13.16 -8.34 -16.66
C GLY A 90 -13.75 -9.49 -15.82
N TYR A 91 -13.02 -10.05 -14.85
CA TYR A 91 -13.61 -11.03 -13.91
C TYR A 91 -13.06 -10.97 -12.46
N ILE A 92 -11.83 -10.49 -12.26
CA ILE A 92 -11.27 -10.11 -10.96
C ILE A 92 -10.72 -8.68 -11.10
N PRO A 93 -10.71 -7.86 -10.03
CA PRO A 93 -10.16 -6.51 -10.09
C PRO A 93 -8.78 -6.43 -10.74
N GLU A 94 -8.56 -5.41 -11.57
CA GLU A 94 -7.34 -5.20 -12.36
C GLU A 94 -6.11 -5.05 -11.46
N HIS A 95 -6.31 -4.53 -10.24
CA HIS A 95 -5.26 -4.30 -9.26
C HIS A 95 -5.53 -5.01 -7.94
N ILE A 96 -4.47 -5.35 -7.23
CA ILE A 96 -4.52 -5.77 -5.83
C ILE A 96 -3.56 -4.94 -4.98
N LEU A 97 -4.11 -4.26 -3.97
CA LEU A 97 -3.33 -3.60 -2.94
C LEU A 97 -2.81 -4.69 -2.00
N VAL A 98 -1.54 -5.07 -2.18
CA VAL A 98 -0.93 -6.18 -1.46
C VAL A 98 -0.46 -5.75 -0.07
N TYR A 99 0.26 -4.62 0.01
CA TYR A 99 0.77 -4.11 1.27
C TYR A 99 0.52 -2.63 1.41
N ILE A 100 0.18 -2.22 2.63
CA ILE A 100 0.22 -0.83 3.06
C ILE A 100 0.66 -0.78 4.52
N ALA A 101 1.65 0.05 4.80
CA ALA A 101 2.12 0.28 6.16
C ALA A 101 2.26 1.78 6.43
N VAL A 102 1.91 2.16 7.66
CA VAL A 102 2.13 3.51 8.19
C VAL A 102 3.07 3.38 9.38
N ASN A 103 4.13 4.20 9.38
CA ASN A 103 5.07 4.29 10.48
C ASN A 103 4.30 4.56 11.79
N SER A 104 4.60 3.78 12.82
CA SER A 104 3.89 3.82 14.09
C SER A 104 3.89 5.21 14.73
N LYS A 105 4.95 6.01 14.53
CA LYS A 105 5.06 7.40 14.98
C LYS A 105 3.96 8.31 14.43
N PHE A 106 3.43 8.01 13.25
CA PHE A 106 2.46 8.85 12.55
C PHE A 106 1.06 8.23 12.41
N ARG A 107 0.79 7.13 13.15
CA ARG A 107 -0.55 6.51 13.17
C ARG A 107 -1.61 7.49 13.69
N ASN A 108 -2.85 7.28 13.27
CA ASN A 108 -4.01 8.11 13.62
C ASN A 108 -3.96 9.58 13.14
N GLN A 109 -3.04 9.93 12.23
CA GLN A 109 -2.93 11.27 11.65
C GLN A 109 -3.53 11.38 10.23
N GLY A 110 -4.24 10.35 9.78
CA GLY A 110 -4.85 10.31 8.44
C GLY A 110 -3.88 9.97 7.30
N ILE A 111 -2.63 9.61 7.61
CA ILE A 111 -1.60 9.23 6.62
C ILE A 111 -2.04 8.06 5.75
N GLY A 112 -2.57 6.99 6.36
CA GLY A 112 -3.04 5.82 5.60
C GLY A 112 -4.11 6.19 4.57
N LYS A 113 -5.02 7.13 4.88
CA LYS A 113 -6.01 7.61 3.92
C LYS A 113 -5.34 8.33 2.75
N GLN A 114 -4.37 9.22 3.02
CA GLN A 114 -3.66 9.96 1.96
C GLN A 114 -2.90 9.03 1.01
N ILE A 115 -2.27 7.97 1.55
CA ILE A 115 -1.56 6.98 0.75
C ILE A 115 -2.52 6.19 -0.13
N VAL A 116 -3.64 5.71 0.42
CA VAL A 116 -4.63 4.98 -0.37
C VAL A 116 -5.27 5.89 -1.40
N ASP A 117 -5.69 7.11 -1.04
CA ASP A 117 -6.25 8.09 -1.99
C ASP A 117 -5.32 8.28 -3.21
N ALA A 118 -4.01 8.48 -2.96
CA ALA A 118 -3.03 8.61 -4.04
C ALA A 118 -2.88 7.32 -4.87
N ALA A 119 -2.96 6.15 -4.25
CA ALA A 119 -2.96 4.89 -4.98
C ALA A 119 -4.20 4.73 -5.87
N LEU A 120 -5.38 5.16 -5.41
CA LEU A 120 -6.63 5.13 -6.18
C LEU A 120 -6.60 6.10 -7.38
N GLU A 121 -5.87 7.22 -7.29
CA GLU A 121 -5.69 8.15 -8.40
C GLU A 121 -4.76 7.60 -9.49
N ILE A 122 -3.80 6.73 -9.11
CA ILE A 122 -2.82 6.13 -10.03
C ILE A 122 -3.38 4.85 -10.68
N ALA A 123 -4.02 4.00 -9.90
CA ALA A 123 -4.56 2.72 -10.36
C ALA A 123 -5.78 2.95 -11.28
N GLN A 124 -5.71 2.40 -12.49
CA GLN A 124 -6.81 2.46 -13.45
C GLN A 124 -7.59 1.14 -13.42
N GLY A 125 -8.86 1.21 -13.03
CA GLY A 125 -9.73 0.03 -12.92
C GLY A 125 -10.11 -0.29 -11.48
N ASP A 126 -10.69 -1.46 -11.28
CA ASP A 126 -11.11 -1.97 -9.99
C ASP A 126 -9.89 -2.43 -9.17
N ILE A 127 -10.03 -2.34 -7.85
CA ILE A 127 -8.95 -2.69 -6.90
C ILE A 127 -9.48 -3.67 -5.86
N ALA A 128 -8.76 -4.76 -5.66
CA ALA A 128 -8.95 -5.70 -4.57
C ALA A 128 -7.95 -5.42 -3.43
N LEU A 129 -8.30 -5.86 -2.22
CA LEU A 129 -7.37 -5.99 -1.11
C LEU A 129 -7.80 -7.12 -0.18
N HIS A 130 -6.85 -7.64 0.58
CA HIS A 130 -7.15 -8.52 1.71
C HIS A 130 -6.90 -7.77 3.01
N VAL A 131 -7.83 -7.91 3.96
CA VAL A 131 -7.71 -7.32 5.28
C VAL A 131 -8.27 -8.31 6.30
N GLU A 132 -7.52 -8.58 7.37
CA GLU A 132 -8.02 -9.42 8.46
C GLU A 132 -9.21 -8.76 9.16
N TYR A 133 -10.16 -9.57 9.62
CA TYR A 133 -11.39 -9.08 10.28
C TYR A 133 -11.13 -8.14 11.45
N ASN A 134 -10.07 -8.41 12.22
CA ASN A 134 -9.70 -7.64 13.40
C ASN A 134 -8.71 -6.51 13.11
N ASN A 135 -8.32 -6.30 11.86
CA ASN A 135 -7.38 -5.24 11.51
C ASN A 135 -8.07 -3.87 11.57
N PRO A 136 -7.58 -2.90 12.37
CA PRO A 136 -8.17 -1.57 12.50
C PRO A 136 -8.31 -0.81 11.17
N ALA A 137 -7.47 -1.13 10.19
CA ALA A 137 -7.50 -0.52 8.85
C ALA A 137 -8.76 -0.89 8.05
N LYS A 138 -9.49 -1.97 8.41
CA LYS A 138 -10.73 -2.37 7.72
C LYS A 138 -11.73 -1.20 7.57
N ARG A 139 -11.91 -0.42 8.64
CA ARG A 139 -12.80 0.75 8.63
C ARG A 139 -12.34 1.87 7.69
N LEU A 140 -11.03 1.97 7.43
CA LEU A 140 -10.52 2.91 6.44
C LEU A 140 -10.99 2.50 5.05
N TYR A 141 -10.80 1.24 4.68
CA TYR A 141 -11.20 0.72 3.37
C TYR A 141 -12.70 0.83 3.14
N GLU A 142 -13.52 0.48 4.14
CA GLU A 142 -14.98 0.63 4.06
C GLU A 142 -15.41 2.08 3.78
N ARG A 143 -14.77 3.06 4.42
CA ARG A 143 -15.04 4.50 4.17
C ARG A 143 -14.56 4.97 2.79
N LEU A 144 -13.62 4.25 2.18
CA LEU A 144 -13.12 4.52 0.83
C LEU A 144 -13.94 3.78 -0.24
N GLY A 145 -14.98 3.03 0.15
CA GLY A 145 -15.88 2.34 -0.76
C GLY A 145 -15.51 0.88 -1.05
N PHE A 146 -14.52 0.31 -0.35
CA PHE A 146 -14.26 -1.13 -0.46
C PHE A 146 -15.36 -1.92 0.24
N GLU A 147 -15.87 -2.94 -0.45
CA GLU A 147 -16.91 -3.84 0.04
C GLU A 147 -16.42 -5.29 0.04
N SER A 148 -16.94 -6.11 0.97
CA SER A 148 -16.66 -7.55 0.97
C SER A 148 -17.64 -8.28 0.05
N LYS A 149 -17.14 -8.74 -1.11
CA LYS A 149 -17.95 -9.50 -2.08
C LYS A 149 -17.95 -11.01 -1.81
N TYR A 150 -16.80 -11.57 -1.43
CA TYR A 150 -16.61 -13.00 -1.20
C TYR A 150 -15.83 -13.25 0.08
N ALA A 151 -15.97 -14.46 0.65
CA ALA A 151 -15.10 -14.94 1.70
C ALA A 151 -13.79 -15.49 1.11
N GLU A 152 -12.66 -15.19 1.74
CA GLU A 152 -11.39 -15.82 1.39
C GLU A 152 -11.30 -17.22 2.02
N MET A 153 -11.11 -18.26 1.19
CA MET A 153 -10.97 -19.65 1.62
C MET A 153 -9.60 -20.20 1.16
N ARG A 154 -8.74 -20.58 2.11
CA ARG A 154 -7.36 -21.04 1.82
C ARG A 154 -7.19 -22.52 2.19
N LEU A 155 -6.81 -23.36 1.22
CA LEU A 155 -6.31 -24.72 1.47
C LEU A 155 -4.78 -24.65 1.56
N LYS A 156 -4.22 -24.80 2.77
CA LYS A 156 -2.77 -24.94 2.95
C LYS A 156 -2.35 -26.38 2.65
N ARG A 157 -1.29 -26.53 1.86
CA ARG A 157 -0.62 -27.80 1.59
C ARG A 157 0.83 -27.68 2.05
N ASP A 158 1.35 -28.75 2.61
CA ASP A 158 2.77 -28.81 2.96
C ASP A 158 3.59 -28.82 1.66
N HIS A 159 4.57 -27.91 1.57
CA HIS A 159 5.49 -27.75 0.46
C HIS A 159 6.93 -27.83 0.97
#